data_AF-A0A524LAC8-F1
#
_entry.id   AF-A0A524LAC8-F1
#
_cell.length_a   1.000
_cell.length_b   1.000
_cell.length_c   1.000
_cell.angle_alpha   90.00
_cell.angle_beta   90.00
_cell.angle_gamma   90.00
#
_symmetry.space_group_name_H-M   'P 1'
#
loop_
_entity.id
_entity.type
_entity.pdbx_description
1 polymer ?
#
loop_
_entity_poly.entity_id
_entity_poly.type
_entity_poly.pdbx_seq_one_letter_code
_entity_poly.pdbx_strand_id
1 'polypeptide(L)'
;MLITSFFTKNSVPKLGLTPTIRIWSVTDVSQTLVVNGDSMLEVGDGFYKYDFTLYDFNQDYVFRADGGIPQLDERYQYGASEYCRLEIETIQSIADQVWDEDASTHITPGTTGALLNLITAVMVNRTKIDIGAATLTIYDGDCVTPLIVFDLKDSAGNPSVTEVCERVPTTC
;
A
#
# COMPACT_ATOMS: atom_id res chain seq x y z
N MET A 1 0.07 -5.28 20.07
CA MET A 1 0.38 -6.57 19.40
C MET A 1 -0.15 -7.69 20.29
N LEU A 2 -0.92 -8.65 19.76
CA LEU A 2 -1.41 -9.77 20.57
C LEU A 2 -0.35 -10.87 20.66
N ILE A 3 0.04 -11.20 21.90
CA ILE A 3 0.91 -12.32 22.21
C ILE A 3 0.06 -13.42 22.83
N THR A 4 0.23 -14.66 22.38
CA THR A 4 -0.48 -15.82 22.91
C THR A 4 0.49 -16.85 23.47
N SER A 5 0.01 -17.64 24.42
CA SER A 5 0.76 -18.77 24.99
C SER A 5 -0.21 -19.90 25.31
N PHE A 6 0.28 -21.13 25.18
CA PHE A 6 -0.49 -22.34 25.36
C PHE A 6 0.14 -23.19 26.47
N PHE A 7 -0.69 -23.66 27.41
CA PHE A 7 -0.23 -24.47 28.53
C PHE A 7 -0.98 -25.78 28.61
N THR A 8 -0.26 -26.85 28.93
CA THR A 8 -0.84 -28.19 29.14
C THR A 8 -0.45 -28.77 30.48
N LYS A 9 -1.25 -29.74 30.93
CA LYS A 9 -0.92 -30.63 32.04
C LYS A 9 -1.33 -32.04 31.66
N ASN A 10 -0.40 -32.99 31.72
CA ASN A 10 -0.57 -34.35 31.23
C ASN A 10 -1.07 -34.38 29.77
N SER A 11 -0.52 -33.51 28.92
CA SER A 11 -0.88 -33.34 27.52
C SER A 11 -2.32 -32.88 27.27
N VAL A 12 -3.00 -32.33 28.29
CA VAL A 12 -4.34 -31.74 28.17
C VAL A 12 -4.26 -30.21 28.29
N PRO A 13 -4.90 -29.43 27.41
CA PRO A 13 -4.97 -27.98 27.53
C PRO A 13 -5.44 -27.53 28.92
N LYS A 14 -4.68 -26.66 29.57
CA LYS A 14 -4.92 -26.28 30.96
C LYS A 14 -5.60 -24.92 31.07
N LEU A 15 -6.85 -24.95 31.50
CA LEU A 15 -7.66 -23.77 31.85
C LEU A 15 -7.53 -23.39 33.33
N GLY A 16 -7.94 -22.17 33.66
CA GLY A 16 -8.02 -21.57 34.98
C GLY A 16 -6.68 -21.15 35.57
N LEU A 17 -5.66 -20.91 34.73
CA LEU A 17 -4.38 -20.36 35.17
C LEU A 17 -4.45 -18.84 35.26
N THR A 18 -3.48 -18.26 35.95
CA THR A 18 -3.19 -16.82 35.93
C THR A 18 -1.76 -16.60 35.44
N PRO A 19 -1.44 -16.88 34.16
CA PRO A 19 -0.08 -16.78 33.67
C PRO A 19 0.40 -15.33 33.72
N THR A 20 1.71 -15.16 33.85
CA THR A 20 2.36 -13.85 33.75
C THR A 20 3.28 -13.79 32.54
N ILE A 21 3.43 -12.63 31.92
CA ILE A 21 4.33 -12.43 30.79
C ILE A 21 5.42 -11.41 31.15
N ARG A 22 6.63 -11.69 30.69
CA ARG A 22 7.71 -10.71 30.63
C ARG A 22 8.13 -10.52 29.18
N ILE A 23 8.40 -9.27 28.82
CA ILE A 23 8.80 -8.89 27.46
C ILE A 23 10.04 -8.02 27.56
N TRP A 24 11.03 -8.34 26.74
CA TRP A 24 12.24 -7.55 26.57
C TRP A 24 12.26 -7.00 25.15
N SER A 25 12.54 -5.70 25.01
CA SER A 25 13.04 -5.18 23.75
C SER A 25 14.50 -5.61 23.59
N VAL A 26 14.86 -6.02 22.39
CA VAL A 26 16.22 -6.47 22.08
C VAL A 26 16.75 -5.73 20.86
N THR A 27 18.07 -5.58 20.84
CA THR A 27 18.86 -5.02 19.75
C THR A 27 20.11 -5.89 19.61
N ASP A 28 20.95 -5.58 18.63
CA ASP A 28 22.25 -6.22 18.44
C ASP A 28 23.19 -6.07 19.65
N VAL A 29 23.08 -4.96 20.40
CA VAL A 29 24.01 -4.61 21.50
C VAL A 29 23.36 -4.44 22.87
N SER A 30 22.03 -4.45 22.97
CA SER A 30 21.34 -4.18 24.25
C SER A 30 19.97 -4.85 24.36
N GLN A 31 19.50 -4.96 25.60
CA GLN A 31 18.18 -5.46 25.95
C GLN A 31 17.58 -4.65 27.10
N THR A 32 16.29 -4.35 27.01
CA THR A 32 15.55 -3.63 28.05
C THR A 32 14.27 -4.38 28.39
N LEU A 33 13.99 -4.60 29.68
CA LEU A 33 12.73 -5.19 30.13
C LEU A 33 11.61 -4.15 30.01
N VAL A 34 10.64 -4.40 29.14
CA VAL A 34 9.52 -3.47 28.84
C VAL A 34 8.21 -3.90 29.48
N VAL A 35 8.05 -5.19 29.81
CA VAL A 35 6.92 -5.71 30.61
C VAL A 35 7.47 -6.64 31.68
N ASN A 36 7.11 -6.41 32.95
CA ASN A 36 7.68 -7.12 34.09
C ASN A 36 6.64 -7.92 34.88
N GLY A 37 6.06 -8.95 34.25
CA GLY A 37 5.21 -9.92 34.94
C GLY A 37 3.74 -9.55 34.94
N ASP A 38 3.24 -8.93 33.87
CA ASP A 38 1.82 -8.62 33.72
C ASP A 38 1.01 -9.90 33.55
N SER A 39 -0.24 -9.88 33.99
CA SER A 39 -1.13 -11.04 33.87
C SER A 39 -1.62 -11.23 32.43
N MET A 40 -1.70 -12.48 32.00
CA MET A 40 -2.34 -12.89 30.74
C MET A 40 -3.80 -13.26 30.99
N LEU A 41 -4.66 -13.00 30.01
CA LEU A 41 -6.09 -13.33 30.06
C LEU A 41 -6.36 -14.66 29.37
N GLU A 42 -7.18 -15.51 29.98
CA GLU A 42 -7.62 -16.77 29.36
C GLU A 42 -8.47 -16.50 28.11
N VAL A 43 -8.16 -17.21 27.02
CA VAL A 43 -8.95 -17.22 25.78
C VAL A 43 -9.86 -18.45 25.75
N GLY A 44 -9.38 -19.58 26.25
CA GLY A 44 -10.03 -20.88 26.16
C GLY A 44 -9.09 -21.92 25.55
N ASP A 45 -9.46 -23.20 25.65
CA ASP A 45 -8.68 -24.35 25.16
C ASP A 45 -7.18 -24.31 25.52
N GLY A 46 -6.85 -23.90 26.75
CA GLY A 46 -5.45 -23.78 27.22
C GLY A 46 -4.66 -22.60 26.66
N PHE A 47 -5.26 -21.75 25.83
CA PHE A 47 -4.67 -20.52 25.33
C PHE A 47 -4.93 -19.33 26.25
N TYR A 48 -3.90 -18.50 26.38
CA TYR A 48 -3.90 -17.23 27.10
C TYR A 48 -3.31 -16.15 26.22
N LYS A 49 -3.76 -14.92 26.40
CA LYS A 49 -3.32 -13.76 25.61
C LYS A 49 -2.88 -12.59 26.47
N TYR A 50 -2.00 -11.79 25.91
CA TYR A 50 -1.64 -10.47 26.41
C TYR A 50 -1.63 -9.49 25.24
N ASP A 51 -2.26 -8.32 25.42
CA ASP A 51 -2.17 -7.22 24.45
C ASP A 51 -1.00 -6.32 24.82
N PHE A 52 0.10 -6.46 24.08
CA PHE A 52 1.28 -5.64 24.25
C PHE A 52 1.07 -4.29 23.56
N THR A 53 0.62 -3.29 24.33
CA THR A 53 0.29 -1.95 23.86
C THR A 53 1.51 -1.05 23.65
N LEU A 54 2.66 -1.38 24.25
CA LEU A 54 3.94 -0.68 24.06
C LEU A 54 4.73 -1.21 22.85
N TYR A 55 4.11 -2.04 22.01
CA TYR A 55 4.76 -2.59 20.82
C TYR A 55 5.15 -1.49 19.83
N ASP A 56 6.43 -1.45 19.45
CA ASP A 56 6.95 -0.68 18.32
C ASP A 56 7.29 -1.62 17.16
N PHE A 57 6.78 -1.32 15.97
CA PHE A 57 7.05 -2.13 14.77
C PHE A 57 8.48 -2.02 14.26
N ASN A 58 9.29 -1.11 14.80
CA ASN A 58 10.71 -0.91 14.49
C ASN A 58 11.65 -1.60 15.49
N GLN A 59 11.13 -2.43 16.38
CA GLN A 59 11.91 -3.06 17.43
C GLN A 59 11.64 -4.56 17.53
N ASP A 60 12.71 -5.31 17.79
CA ASP A 60 12.64 -6.73 18.10
C ASP A 60 12.25 -6.92 19.57
N TYR A 61 11.44 -7.94 19.83
CA TYR A 61 11.08 -8.32 21.18
C TYR A 61 11.22 -9.82 21.38
N VAL A 62 11.61 -10.20 22.59
CA VAL A 62 11.48 -11.58 23.08
C VAL A 62 10.58 -11.58 24.29
N PHE A 63 9.81 -12.65 24.46
CA PHE A 63 8.94 -12.80 25.61
C PHE A 63 9.07 -14.17 26.25
N ARG A 64 8.72 -14.21 27.53
CA ARG A 64 8.50 -15.46 28.27
C ARG A 64 7.20 -15.35 29.05
N ALA A 65 6.30 -16.29 28.80
CA ALA A 65 5.11 -16.49 29.62
C ALA A 65 5.37 -17.59 30.68
N ASP A 66 4.97 -17.34 31.91
CA ASP A 66 5.03 -18.28 33.03
C ASP A 66 3.60 -18.69 33.39
N GLY A 67 3.26 -19.97 33.18
CA GLY A 67 1.94 -20.54 33.48
C GLY A 67 1.64 -20.67 34.98
N GLY A 68 2.62 -20.41 35.84
CA GLY A 68 2.48 -20.42 37.29
C GLY A 68 2.50 -21.81 37.91
N ILE A 69 1.77 -21.96 39.02
CA ILE A 69 1.57 -23.20 39.77
C ILE A 69 0.10 -23.59 39.57
N PRO A 70 -0.29 -24.87 39.38
CA PRO A 70 0.40 -26.14 39.68
C PRO A 70 1.40 -26.62 38.61
N GLN A 71 2.08 -27.76 38.86
CA GLN A 71 2.96 -28.41 37.89
C GLN A 71 2.24 -28.60 36.53
N LEU A 72 2.77 -27.93 35.51
CA LEU A 72 2.42 -28.01 34.10
C LEU A 72 3.42 -28.92 33.38
N ASP A 73 3.10 -29.35 32.16
CA ASP A 73 4.06 -30.12 31.34
C ASP A 73 5.26 -29.25 30.97
N GLU A 74 4.97 -28.03 30.52
CA GLU A 74 5.94 -26.95 30.39
C GLU A 74 5.37 -25.70 31.07
N ARG A 75 6.12 -25.19 32.05
CA ARG A 75 5.73 -24.01 32.81
C ARG A 75 6.04 -22.73 32.05
N TYR A 76 7.12 -22.72 31.28
CA TYR A 76 7.58 -21.52 30.58
C TYR A 76 7.39 -21.67 29.08
N GLN A 77 6.57 -20.81 28.50
CA GLN A 77 6.51 -20.61 27.06
C GLN A 77 7.36 -19.39 26.70
N TYR A 78 7.94 -19.37 25.51
CA TYR A 78 8.72 -18.25 25.03
C TYR A 78 8.49 -18.06 23.53
N GLY A 79 8.82 -16.87 23.04
CA GLY A 79 8.78 -16.55 21.64
C GLY A 79 9.47 -15.23 21.37
N ALA A 80 9.56 -14.89 20.08
CA ALA A 80 10.13 -13.65 19.61
C ALA A 80 9.21 -13.03 18.56
N SER A 81 9.27 -11.70 18.45
CA SER A 81 8.76 -10.95 17.32
C SER A 81 9.92 -10.22 16.68
N GLU A 82 10.05 -10.37 15.37
CA GLU A 82 11.00 -9.62 14.57
C GLU A 82 10.34 -8.34 14.06
N TYR A 83 11.09 -7.24 14.00
CA TYR A 83 10.60 -6.01 13.39
C TYR A 83 10.42 -6.22 11.87
N CYS A 84 9.41 -5.55 11.30
CA CYS A 84 9.16 -5.62 9.87
C CYS A 84 10.12 -4.66 9.14
N ARG A 85 11.21 -5.18 8.56
CA ARG A 85 12.11 -4.37 7.72
C ARG A 85 11.61 -4.30 6.28
N LEU A 86 11.55 -3.09 5.72
CA LEU A 86 11.60 -2.91 4.27
C LEU A 86 13.07 -2.91 3.85
N GLU A 87 13.46 -3.88 3.03
CA GLU A 87 14.82 -3.93 2.48
C GLU A 87 15.06 -2.73 1.55
N ILE A 88 16.30 -2.24 1.48
CA ILE A 88 16.64 -1.08 0.66
C ILE A 88 16.29 -1.30 -0.83
N GLU A 89 16.41 -2.53 -1.31
CA GLU A 89 16.02 -2.94 -2.66
C GLU A 89 14.50 -2.80 -2.89
N THR A 90 13.69 -3.11 -1.86
CA THR A 90 12.23 -2.91 -1.92
C THR A 90 11.88 -1.42 -1.95
N ILE A 91 12.58 -0.60 -1.16
CA ILE A 91 12.39 0.86 -1.15
C ILE A 91 12.74 1.45 -2.52
N GLN A 92 13.84 1.02 -3.14
CA GLN A 92 14.21 1.46 -4.49
C GLN A 92 13.16 1.02 -5.52
N SER A 93 12.69 -0.23 -5.47
CA SER A 93 11.64 -0.69 -6.39
C SER A 93 10.34 0.10 -6.24
N ILE A 94 9.94 0.48 -5.02
CA ILE A 94 8.78 1.35 -4.79
C ILE A 94 9.04 2.74 -5.38
N ALA A 95 10.24 3.30 -5.19
CA ALA A 95 10.58 4.61 -5.74
C ALA A 95 10.55 4.60 -7.27
N ASP A 96 11.14 3.59 -7.91
CA ASP A 96 11.15 3.43 -9.37
C ASP A 96 9.71 3.31 -9.91
N GLN A 97 8.85 2.56 -9.22
CA GLN A 97 7.43 2.40 -9.57
C GLN A 97 6.59 3.69 -9.43
N VAL A 98 7.09 4.72 -8.74
CA VAL A 98 6.38 6.00 -8.54
C VAL A 98 6.97 7.12 -9.39
N TRP A 99 8.29 7.18 -9.50
CA TRP A 99 8.98 8.29 -10.17
C TRP A 99 9.30 8.00 -11.64
N ASP A 100 9.66 6.75 -11.94
CA ASP A 100 10.07 6.31 -13.27
C ASP A 100 9.02 5.36 -13.87
N GLU A 101 7.74 5.66 -13.61
CA GLU A 101 6.61 4.89 -14.13
C GLU A 101 6.47 5.06 -15.65
N ASP A 102 6.22 3.96 -16.36
CA ASP A 102 6.02 4.00 -17.81
C ASP A 102 4.60 4.46 -18.14
N ALA A 103 4.50 5.65 -18.74
CA ALA A 103 3.25 6.24 -19.23
C ALA A 103 2.45 5.31 -20.16
N SER A 104 3.11 4.40 -20.87
CA SER A 104 2.47 3.43 -21.75
C SER A 104 1.53 2.46 -21.01
N THR A 105 1.73 2.30 -19.69
CA THR A 105 0.88 1.43 -18.84
C THR A 105 -0.40 2.12 -18.38
N HIS A 106 -0.52 3.44 -18.57
CA HIS A 106 -1.65 4.26 -18.13
C HIS A 106 -2.74 4.44 -19.20
N ILE A 107 -3.06 3.38 -19.95
CA ILE A 107 -4.02 3.45 -21.08
C ILE A 107 -5.42 2.91 -20.75
N THR A 108 -5.63 2.39 -19.53
CA THR A 108 -6.91 1.75 -19.17
C THR A 108 -8.05 2.78 -19.15
N PRO A 109 -9.11 2.62 -19.98
CA PRO A 109 -10.20 3.58 -20.05
C PRO A 109 -10.88 3.82 -18.69
N GLY A 110 -11.21 5.09 -18.40
CA GLY A 110 -11.88 5.47 -17.14
C GLY A 110 -10.96 5.62 -15.93
N THR A 111 -9.64 5.45 -16.10
CA THR A 111 -8.64 5.67 -15.04
C THR A 111 -8.03 7.07 -15.11
N THR A 112 -7.50 7.57 -13.99
CA THR A 112 -6.74 8.83 -13.94
C THR A 112 -5.51 8.81 -14.86
N GLY A 113 -4.84 7.66 -14.98
CA GLY A 113 -3.71 7.50 -15.88
C GLY A 113 -4.09 7.76 -17.35
N ALA A 114 -5.23 7.23 -17.80
CA ALA A 114 -5.72 7.48 -19.15
C ALA A 114 -6.11 8.95 -19.37
N LEU A 115 -6.62 9.62 -18.33
CA LEU A 115 -6.91 11.06 -18.39
C LEU A 115 -5.62 11.89 -18.51
N LEU A 116 -4.55 11.53 -17.80
CA LEU A 116 -3.25 12.22 -17.91
C LEU A 116 -2.68 12.10 -19.32
N ASN A 117 -2.74 10.90 -19.91
CA ASN A 117 -2.35 10.68 -21.30
C ASN A 117 -3.16 11.55 -22.28
N LEU A 118 -4.48 11.67 -22.05
CA LEU A 118 -5.34 12.54 -22.85
C LEU A 118 -4.98 14.03 -22.71
N ILE A 119 -4.72 14.50 -21.49
CA ILE A 119 -4.32 15.88 -21.22
C ILE A 119 -3.00 16.18 -21.94
N THR A 120 -2.01 15.29 -21.84
CA THR A 120 -0.74 15.44 -22.55
C THR A 120 -0.97 15.55 -24.05
N ALA A 121 -1.76 14.66 -24.64
CA ALA A 121 -2.08 14.70 -26.06
C ALA A 121 -2.75 16.03 -26.47
N VAL A 122 -3.73 16.52 -25.69
CA VAL A 122 -4.37 17.83 -25.93
C VAL A 122 -3.37 18.99 -25.82
N MET A 123 -2.36 18.88 -24.97
CA MET A 123 -1.38 19.94 -24.75
C MET A 123 -0.26 19.98 -25.79
N VAL A 124 0.15 18.83 -26.34
CA VAL A 124 1.35 18.76 -27.20
C VAL A 124 1.07 18.33 -28.64
N ASN A 125 0.05 17.51 -28.90
CA ASN A 125 -0.16 16.93 -30.22
C ASN A 125 -0.70 17.95 -31.22
N ARG A 126 -0.71 17.52 -32.49
CA ARG A 126 -1.30 18.26 -33.59
C ARG A 126 -2.76 18.58 -33.32
N THR A 127 -3.13 19.83 -33.54
CA THR A 127 -4.51 20.30 -33.42
C THR A 127 -4.85 21.11 -34.65
N LYS A 128 -5.92 20.74 -35.35
CA LYS A 128 -6.36 21.41 -36.58
C LYS A 128 -7.81 21.86 -36.43
N ILE A 129 -8.06 23.11 -36.80
CA ILE A 129 -9.41 23.61 -37.07
C ILE A 129 -9.68 23.46 -38.56
N ASP A 130 -10.70 22.71 -38.93
CA ASP A 130 -11.13 22.51 -40.31
C ASP A 130 -12.40 23.33 -40.58
N ILE A 131 -12.32 24.32 -41.48
CA ILE A 131 -13.44 25.20 -41.81
C ILE A 131 -14.51 24.45 -42.61
N GLY A 132 -14.11 23.57 -43.52
CA GLY A 132 -15.03 22.86 -44.41
C GLY A 132 -15.88 21.84 -43.65
N ALA A 133 -15.25 21.13 -42.72
CA ALA A 133 -15.96 20.22 -41.81
C ALA A 133 -16.60 20.94 -40.61
N ALA A 134 -16.17 22.17 -40.30
CA ALA A 134 -16.52 22.91 -39.09
C ALA A 134 -16.17 22.14 -37.80
N THR A 135 -14.92 21.68 -37.68
CA THR A 135 -14.45 20.85 -36.55
C THR A 135 -13.11 21.30 -35.99
N LEU A 136 -12.91 21.14 -34.67
CA LEU A 136 -11.59 21.10 -34.05
C LEU A 136 -11.19 19.64 -33.84
N THR A 137 -10.11 19.21 -34.47
CA THR A 137 -9.57 17.87 -34.33
C THR A 137 -8.23 17.90 -33.61
N ILE A 138 -8.14 17.18 -32.50
CA ILE A 138 -6.88 16.85 -31.83
C ILE A 138 -6.48 15.47 -32.34
N TYR A 139 -5.26 15.33 -32.86
CA TYR A 139 -4.73 14.08 -33.37
C TYR A 139 -3.91 13.34 -32.30
N ASP A 140 -3.74 12.04 -32.50
CA ASP A 140 -2.80 11.23 -31.74
C ASP A 140 -1.34 11.61 -32.09
N GLY A 141 -0.37 10.99 -31.41
CA GLY A 141 1.06 11.24 -31.59
C GLY A 141 1.57 10.96 -33.02
N ASP A 142 0.83 10.17 -33.80
CA ASP A 142 1.13 9.91 -35.21
C ASP A 142 0.79 11.09 -36.14
N CYS A 143 0.21 12.16 -35.61
CA CYS A 143 -0.22 13.36 -36.34
C CYS A 143 -1.28 13.10 -37.45
N VAL A 144 -1.88 11.91 -37.50
CA VAL A 144 -2.81 11.46 -38.55
C VAL A 144 -4.13 10.94 -37.98
N THR A 145 -4.10 10.15 -36.92
CA THR A 145 -5.28 9.53 -36.32
C THR A 145 -6.02 10.52 -35.41
N PRO A 146 -7.32 10.79 -35.63
CA PRO A 146 -8.09 11.66 -34.74
C PRO A 146 -8.25 11.05 -33.34
N LEU A 147 -7.91 11.83 -32.30
CA LEU A 147 -8.08 11.45 -30.89
C LEU A 147 -9.37 12.03 -30.30
N ILE A 148 -9.61 13.33 -30.49
CA ILE A 148 -10.84 14.03 -30.09
C ILE A 148 -11.28 14.95 -31.22
N VAL A 149 -12.58 14.99 -31.49
CA VAL A 149 -13.20 15.91 -32.45
C VAL A 149 -14.31 16.69 -31.75
N PHE A 150 -14.26 18.01 -31.87
CA PHE A 150 -15.33 18.91 -31.42
C PHE A 150 -16.01 19.56 -32.63
N ASP A 151 -17.33 19.57 -32.65
CA ASP A 151 -18.10 20.35 -33.62
C ASP A 151 -18.01 21.84 -33.29
N LEU A 152 -17.65 22.63 -34.29
CA LEU A 152 -17.55 24.09 -34.24
C LEU A 152 -18.71 24.72 -35.01
N LYS A 153 -19.93 24.50 -34.53
CA LYS A 153 -21.15 25.05 -35.13
C LYS A 153 -21.83 26.02 -34.17
N ASP A 154 -22.47 27.05 -34.72
CA ASP A 154 -23.36 27.93 -33.98
C ASP A 154 -24.70 27.24 -33.66
N SER A 155 -25.59 27.94 -32.95
CA SER A 155 -26.92 27.42 -32.61
C SER A 155 -27.83 27.18 -33.82
N ALA A 156 -27.47 27.69 -34.99
CA ALA A 156 -28.16 27.48 -36.26
C ALA A 156 -27.48 26.40 -37.13
N GLY A 157 -26.38 25.80 -36.67
CA GLY A 157 -25.64 24.75 -37.37
C GLY A 157 -24.58 25.26 -38.36
N ASN A 158 -24.33 26.57 -38.44
CA ASN A 158 -23.32 27.14 -39.34
C ASN A 158 -21.92 27.10 -38.71
N PRO A 159 -20.84 27.09 -39.52
CA PRO A 159 -19.47 27.16 -39.00
C PRO A 159 -19.24 28.40 -38.12
N SER A 160 -18.68 28.22 -36.93
CA SER A 160 -18.37 29.32 -35.99
C SER A 160 -16.97 29.90 -36.15
N VAL A 161 -16.18 29.37 -37.09
CA VAL A 161 -14.80 29.77 -37.40
C VAL A 161 -14.66 30.04 -38.89
N THR A 162 -13.91 31.10 -39.24
CA THR A 162 -13.71 31.54 -40.62
C THR A 162 -12.27 31.39 -41.11
N GLU A 163 -11.33 31.08 -40.21
CA GLU A 163 -9.90 30.94 -40.49
C GLU A 163 -9.40 29.55 -40.10
N VAL A 164 -8.44 29.03 -40.87
CA VAL A 164 -7.77 27.76 -40.53
C VAL A 164 -6.71 28.09 -39.50
N CYS A 165 -6.77 27.44 -38.35
CA CYS A 165 -5.70 27.48 -37.37
C CYS A 165 -5.23 26.06 -37.09
N GLU A 166 -3.92 25.89 -37.08
CA GLU A 166 -3.29 24.60 -36.85
C GLU A 166 -2.08 24.77 -35.93
N ARG A 167 -2.03 23.93 -34.90
CA ARG A 167 -0.82 23.70 -34.12
C ARG A 167 -0.19 22.41 -34.63
N VAL A 168 1.03 22.49 -35.14
CA VAL A 168 1.81 21.34 -35.61
C VAL A 168 3.01 21.16 -34.68
N PRO A 169 3.18 19.98 -34.05
CA PRO A 169 4.36 19.68 -33.25
C PRO A 169 5.61 19.64 -34.14
N THR A 170 6.78 19.97 -33.59
CA THR A 170 8.06 19.89 -34.32
C THR A 170 8.53 18.46 -34.55
N THR A 171 7.96 17.50 -33.83
CA THR A 171 8.23 16.07 -33.96
C THR A 171 6.91 15.32 -33.94
N CYS A 172 6.67 14.57 -35.02
CA CYS A 172 5.84 13.39 -35.07
C CYS A 172 6.82 12.20 -35.19
#